data_AF-A0A139R726-F1
#
_entry.id   AF-A0A139R726-F1
#
_cell.length_a   1.000
_cell.length_b   1.000
_cell.length_c   1.000
_cell.angle_alpha   90.00
_cell.angle_beta   90.00
_cell.angle_gamma   90.00
#
_symmetry.space_group_name_H-M   'P 1'
#
loop_
_entity.id
_entity.type
_entity.pdbx_description
1 polymer ?
#
loop_
_entity_poly.entity_id
_entity_poly.type
_entity_poly.pdbx_seq_one_letter_code
_entity_poly.pdbx_strand_id
1 'polypeptide(L)'
;MKKYDFQKLSKILYLETTGMPTRILLSKRQFKCYHCSKTMVAETSIVKRNHQIPRIINQKITQKLIEKTSMTDISHQLAISTSTVIRKLNDFHFECNFSHLPEIMPLDVKTVR
;
A
#
# COMPACT_ATOMS: atom_id res chain seq x y z
N MET A 1 14.76 23.78 -13.41
CA MET A 1 14.94 22.31 -13.60
C MET A 1 14.66 22.00 -15.07
N LYS A 2 15.52 21.24 -15.75
CA LYS A 2 15.24 20.79 -17.14
C LYS A 2 14.64 19.39 -17.11
N LYS A 3 13.78 19.10 -18.09
CA LYS A 3 13.33 17.72 -18.36
C LYS A 3 14.58 16.92 -18.68
N TYR A 4 14.88 15.95 -17.83
CA TYR A 4 15.91 14.94 -18.07
C TYR A 4 15.10 13.72 -18.54
N ASP A 5 15.52 13.10 -19.64
CA ASP A 5 14.68 12.23 -20.48
C ASP A 5 13.82 11.19 -19.75
N PHE A 6 12.80 10.68 -20.45
CA PHE A 6 11.99 9.56 -19.94
C PHE A 6 12.88 8.37 -19.60
N GLN A 7 12.67 7.78 -18.42
CA GLN A 7 13.37 6.57 -18.01
C GLN A 7 12.77 5.33 -18.68
N LYS A 8 13.56 4.25 -18.72
CA LYS A 8 13.10 2.87 -19.01
C LYS A 8 11.79 2.58 -18.27
N LEU A 9 10.81 2.04 -18.99
CA LEU A 9 9.47 1.73 -18.48
C LEU A 9 9.57 0.86 -17.21
N SER A 10 8.93 1.31 -16.14
CA SER A 10 8.84 0.53 -14.89
C SER A 10 7.68 -0.45 -14.98
N LYS A 11 7.94 -1.74 -14.75
CA LYS A 11 6.90 -2.76 -14.57
C LYS A 11 6.38 -2.68 -13.14
N ILE A 12 5.11 -2.32 -12.98
CA ILE A 12 4.49 -2.09 -11.68
C ILE A 12 3.31 -3.03 -11.53
N LEU A 13 3.22 -3.72 -10.40
CA LEU A 13 2.11 -4.61 -10.07
C LEU A 13 0.79 -3.83 -10.05
N TYR A 14 -0.26 -4.39 -10.63
CA TYR A 14 -1.61 -3.83 -10.62
C TYR A 14 -2.61 -4.88 -10.12
N LEU A 15 -3.91 -4.53 -10.08
CA LEU A 15 -4.97 -5.45 -9.68
C LEU A 15 -5.02 -6.66 -10.62
N GLU A 16 -5.35 -7.82 -10.06
CA GLU A 16 -5.59 -9.02 -10.86
C GLU A 16 -6.75 -8.82 -11.83
N THR A 17 -6.58 -9.33 -13.05
CA THR A 17 -7.63 -9.35 -14.07
C THR A 17 -7.79 -10.80 -14.52
N THR A 18 -9.00 -11.35 -14.41
CA THR A 18 -9.31 -12.73 -14.84
C THR A 18 -8.41 -13.80 -14.19
N GLY A 19 -8.12 -13.65 -12.89
CA GLY A 19 -7.29 -14.61 -12.13
C GLY A 19 -5.79 -14.56 -12.45
N MET A 20 -5.32 -13.55 -13.21
CA MET A 20 -3.92 -13.39 -13.57
C MET A 20 -3.31 -12.12 -12.95
N PRO A 21 -2.11 -12.19 -12.36
CA PRO A 21 -1.42 -11.02 -11.81
C PRO A 21 -1.03 -10.08 -12.95
N THR A 22 -1.56 -8.86 -12.91
CA THR A 22 -1.36 -7.88 -13.98
C THR A 22 -0.23 -6.92 -13.62
N ARG A 23 0.57 -6.52 -14.63
CA ARG A 23 1.60 -5.50 -14.48
C ARG A 23 1.40 -4.40 -15.50
N ILE A 24 1.40 -3.16 -15.05
CA ILE A 24 1.35 -1.98 -15.92
C ILE A 24 2.76 -1.46 -16.19
N LEU A 25 2.96 -0.92 -17.38
CA LEU A 25 4.18 -0.22 -17.75
C LEU A 25 4.00 1.26 -17.48
N LEU A 26 4.74 1.79 -16.52
CA LEU A 26 4.69 3.21 -16.16
C LEU A 26 5.96 3.92 -16.60
N SER A 27 5.79 4.94 -17.44
CA SER A 27 6.86 5.89 -17.78
C SER A 27 6.93 6.96 -16.70
N LYS A 28 7.95 6.90 -15.84
CA LYS A 28 8.19 7.92 -14.82
C LYS A 28 9.04 9.06 -15.42
N ARG A 29 8.61 10.31 -15.21
CA ARG A 29 9.37 11.49 -15.64
C ARG A 29 10.42 11.86 -14.60
N GLN A 30 11.62 12.22 -15.03
CA GLN A 30 12.67 12.73 -14.15
C GLN A 30 12.97 14.20 -14.47
N PHE A 31 13.42 14.91 -13.44
CA PHE A 31 13.87 16.28 -13.53
C PHE A 31 15.24 16.37 -12.88
N LYS A 32 16.20 16.99 -13.57
CA LYS A 32 17.52 17.26 -13.01
C LYS A 32 17.66 18.75 -12.71
N CYS A 33 18.14 19.07 -11.51
CA CYS A 33 18.52 20.43 -11.15
C CYS A 33 19.85 20.79 -11.84
N TYR A 34 19.95 21.98 -12.42
CA TYR A 34 21.17 22.43 -13.09
C TYR A 34 22.26 22.82 -12.10
N HIS A 35 21.91 23.49 -11.00
CA HIS A 35 22.88 24.03 -10.05
C HIS A 35 23.49 22.95 -9.14
N CYS A 36 22.71 21.95 -8.72
CA CYS A 36 23.16 20.94 -7.77
C CYS A 36 23.14 19.51 -8.32
N SER A 37 22.84 19.33 -9.62
CA SER A 37 22.76 18.03 -10.30
C SER A 37 21.81 16.99 -9.67
N LYS A 38 21.01 17.34 -8.65
CA LYS A 38 20.05 16.44 -8.02
C LYS A 38 18.93 16.05 -9.00
N THR A 39 18.62 14.76 -9.04
CA THR A 39 17.53 14.20 -9.86
C THR A 39 16.30 13.93 -9.00
N MET A 40 15.13 14.25 -9.53
CA MET A 40 13.84 14.05 -8.90
C MET A 40 12.89 13.33 -9.85
N VAL A 41 12.21 12.30 -9.35
CA VAL A 41 11.15 11.60 -10.08
C VAL A 41 9.82 12.30 -9.82
N ALA A 42 9.06 12.57 -10.88
CA ALA A 42 7.71 13.10 -10.80
C ALA A 42 6.79 12.12 -10.06
N GLU A 43 5.97 12.64 -9.15
CA GLU A 43 4.89 11.85 -8.57
C GLU A 43 3.82 11.56 -9.63
N THR A 44 3.23 10.37 -9.55
CA THR A 44 2.15 9.94 -10.46
C THR A 44 0.92 9.61 -9.63
N SER A 45 -0.27 9.64 -10.24
CA SER A 45 -1.52 9.25 -9.56
C SER A 45 -1.49 7.79 -9.05
N ILE A 46 -0.73 6.93 -9.73
CA ILE A 46 -0.65 5.49 -9.47
C ILE A 46 0.32 5.18 -8.33
N VAL A 47 1.52 5.78 -8.37
CA VAL A 47 2.61 5.51 -7.42
C VAL A 47 3.14 6.80 -6.83
N LYS A 48 3.17 6.84 -5.49
CA LYS A 48 3.73 7.92 -4.67
C LYS A 48 5.23 8.07 -4.93
N ARG A 49 5.75 9.29 -4.80
CA ARG A 49 7.20 9.55 -4.90
C ARG A 49 7.98 8.63 -3.94
N ASN A 50 9.10 8.08 -4.42
CA ASN A 50 9.99 7.15 -3.70
C ASN A 50 9.36 5.80 -3.30
N HIS A 51 8.18 5.45 -3.81
CA HIS A 51 7.54 4.15 -3.56
C HIS A 51 7.55 3.28 -4.83
N GLN A 52 7.56 1.96 -4.64
CA GLN A 52 7.47 0.98 -5.74
C GLN A 52 6.06 0.38 -5.85
N ILE A 53 5.37 0.22 -4.73
CA ILE A 53 4.04 -0.37 -4.64
C ILE A 53 2.98 0.70 -4.90
N PRO A 54 2.01 0.46 -5.81
CA PRO A 54 0.92 1.38 -6.04
C PRO A 54 -0.01 1.58 -4.86
N ARG A 55 -0.65 2.76 -4.85
CA ARG A 55 -1.66 3.11 -3.84
C ARG A 55 -2.83 2.14 -3.86
N ILE A 56 -3.26 1.72 -5.06
CA ILE A 56 -4.38 0.79 -5.27
C ILE A 56 -4.11 -0.58 -4.62
N ILE A 57 -2.88 -1.09 -4.73
CA ILE A 57 -2.50 -2.35 -4.09
C ILE A 57 -2.54 -2.21 -2.56
N ASN A 58 -1.99 -1.13 -2.01
CA ASN A 58 -2.05 -0.88 -0.57
C ASN A 58 -3.49 -0.77 -0.05
N GLN A 59 -4.39 -0.13 -0.81
CA GLN A 59 -5.82 -0.08 -0.47
C GLN A 59 -6.45 -1.48 -0.48
N LYS A 60 -6.10 -2.32 -1.46
CA LYS A 60 -6.62 -3.70 -1.54
C LYS A 60 -6.11 -4.58 -0.40
N ILE A 61 -4.84 -4.44 -0.01
CA ILE A 61 -4.28 -5.11 1.17
C ILE A 61 -5.07 -4.70 2.41
N THR A 62 -5.27 -3.39 2.62
CA THR A 62 -6.07 -2.87 3.74
C THR A 62 -7.48 -3.43 3.75
N GLN A 63 -8.18 -3.45 2.61
CA GLN A 63 -9.51 -4.04 2.49
C GLN A 63 -9.51 -5.51 2.93
N LYS A 64 -8.58 -6.32 2.40
CA LYS A 64 -8.50 -7.76 2.69
C LYS A 64 -8.13 -8.06 4.14
N LEU A 65 -7.30 -7.21 4.76
CA LEU A 65 -6.99 -7.31 6.20
C LEU A 65 -8.23 -7.02 7.06
N ILE A 66 -9.07 -6.05 6.66
CA ILE A 66 -10.35 -5.76 7.34
C ILE A 66 -11.32 -6.94 7.20
N GLU A 67 -11.36 -7.59 6.03
CA GLU A 67 -12.13 -8.83 5.77
C GLU A 67 -11.56 -10.06 6.51
N LYS A 68 -10.51 -9.90 7.32
CA LYS A 68 -9.83 -10.96 8.10
C LYS A 68 -9.31 -12.12 7.25
N THR A 69 -8.97 -11.87 5.98
CA THR A 69 -8.32 -12.88 5.14
C THR A 69 -6.89 -13.16 5.62
N SER A 70 -6.42 -14.40 5.45
CA SER A 70 -5.07 -14.79 5.88
C SER A 70 -4.00 -13.99 5.14
N MET A 71 -2.91 -13.62 5.83
CA MET A 71 -1.77 -12.92 5.23
C MET A 71 -1.13 -13.72 4.07
N THR A 72 -1.15 -15.06 4.15
CA THR A 72 -0.68 -15.94 3.07
C THR A 72 -1.57 -15.83 1.85
N ASP A 73 -2.88 -15.84 2.05
CA ASP A 73 -3.86 -15.78 0.96
C ASP A 73 -3.83 -14.42 0.27
N ILE A 74 -3.68 -13.34 1.05
CA ILE A 74 -3.46 -11.98 0.53
C ILE A 74 -2.19 -11.94 -0.31
N SER A 75 -1.10 -12.54 0.17
CA SER A 75 0.18 -12.60 -0.53
C SER A 75 0.06 -13.34 -1.87
N HIS A 76 -0.61 -14.49 -1.89
CA HIS A 76 -0.86 -15.26 -3.11
C HIS A 76 -1.75 -14.51 -4.11
N GLN A 77 -2.87 -13.95 -3.65
CA GLN A 77 -3.85 -13.22 -4.49
C GLN A 77 -3.38 -11.85 -4.99
N LEU A 78 -2.34 -11.28 -4.39
CA LEU A 78 -1.80 -10.00 -4.85
C LEU A 78 -0.41 -10.16 -5.45
N ALA A 79 0.14 -11.37 -5.51
CA ALA A 79 1.52 -11.64 -5.93
C ALA A 79 2.55 -10.71 -5.23
N ILE A 80 2.36 -10.48 -3.92
CA ILE A 80 3.22 -9.65 -3.05
C ILE A 80 3.84 -10.52 -1.96
N SER A 81 4.93 -10.07 -1.35
CA SER A 81 5.50 -10.76 -0.19
C SER A 81 4.61 -10.60 1.05
N THR A 82 4.58 -11.63 1.90
CA THR A 82 3.93 -11.58 3.22
C THR A 82 4.50 -10.47 4.09
N SER A 83 5.80 -10.18 3.99
CA SER A 83 6.44 -9.06 4.69
C SER A 83 5.84 -7.70 4.34
N THR A 84 5.38 -7.51 3.10
CA THR A 84 4.69 -6.28 2.68
C THR A 84 3.33 -6.16 3.38
N VAL A 85 2.60 -7.27 3.49
CA VAL A 85 1.31 -7.34 4.20
C VAL A 85 1.50 -7.03 5.68
N ILE A 86 2.53 -7.61 6.32
CA ILE A 86 2.87 -7.35 7.73
C ILE A 86 3.21 -5.88 7.97
N ARG A 87 4.01 -5.25 7.09
CA ARG A 87 4.30 -3.81 7.21
C ARG A 87 3.03 -2.97 7.14
N LYS A 88 2.11 -3.32 6.25
CA LYS A 88 0.81 -2.64 6.12
C LYS A 88 -0.07 -2.89 7.34
N LEU A 89 0.00 -4.08 7.94
CA LEU A 89 -0.69 -4.41 9.20
C LEU A 89 -0.15 -3.56 10.36
N ASN A 90 1.16 -3.36 10.44
CA ASN A 90 1.78 -2.55 11.49
C ASN A 90 1.48 -1.04 11.33
N ASP A 91 1.03 -0.58 10.15
CA ASP A 91 0.54 0.79 9.97
C ASP A 91 -0.79 1.02 10.73
N PHE A 92 -1.53 -0.03 11.08
CA PHE A 92 -2.76 0.12 11.85
C PHE A 92 -2.41 0.37 13.32
N HIS A 93 -2.48 1.64 13.71
CA HIS A 93 -2.40 2.06 15.09
C HIS A 93 -3.80 2.39 15.60
N PHE A 94 -4.19 1.81 16.74
CA PHE A 94 -5.40 2.18 17.45
C PHE A 94 -5.00 2.98 18.68
N GLU A 95 -5.35 4.27 18.69
CA GLU A 95 -5.20 5.08 19.89
C GLU A 95 -6.35 4.76 20.84
N CYS A 96 -6.06 3.95 21.86
CA CYS A 96 -6.99 3.72 22.96
C CYS A 96 -6.74 4.78 24.05
N ASN A 97 -7.64 5.75 24.16
CA ASN A 97 -7.62 6.71 25.26
C ASN A 97 -8.12 6.01 26.53
N PHE A 98 -7.20 5.53 27.37
CA PHE A 98 -7.51 4.90 28.67
C PHE A 98 -7.64 5.92 29.82
N SER A 99 -7.61 7.22 29.53
CA SER A 99 -7.66 8.27 30.55
C SER A 99 -9.01 8.33 31.28
N HIS A 100 -10.09 7.89 30.65
CA HIS A 100 -11.42 7.88 31.24
C HIS A 100 -12.16 6.59 30.89
N LEU A 101 -12.87 6.03 31.88
CA LEU A 101 -13.75 4.89 31.66
C LEU A 101 -14.96 5.36 30.84
N PRO A 102 -15.31 4.70 29.72
CA PRO A 102 -16.54 5.03 29.00
C PRO A 102 -17.75 4.77 29.90
N GLU A 103 -18.75 5.66 29.81
CA GLU A 103 -19.98 5.60 30.61
C GLU A 103 -20.78 4.29 30.40
N ILE A 104 -20.68 3.72 29.21
CA ILE A 104 -21.31 2.45 28.85
C ILE A 104 -20.23 1.52 28.30
N MET A 105 -19.94 0.45 29.04
CA MET A 105 -19.04 -0.63 28.60
C MET A 105 -19.88 -1.86 28.26
N PRO A 106 -20.21 -2.09 26.97
CA PRO A 106 -20.91 -3.31 26.58
C PRO A 106 -20.00 -4.51 26.82
N LEU A 107 -20.36 -5.36 27.78
CA LEU A 107 -19.69 -6.62 28.06
C LEU A 107 -20.42 -7.75 27.32
N ASP A 108 -19.71 -8.46 26.44
CA ASP A 108 -20.25 -9.63 25.74
C ASP A 108 -20.23 -10.85 26.68
N VAL A 109 -21.29 -11.01 27.48
CA VAL A 109 -21.44 -12.16 28.36
C VAL A 109 -21.93 -13.34 27.53
N LYS A 110 -20.99 -14.22 27.15
CA LYS A 110 -21.34 -15.52 26.56
C LYS A 110 -22.05 -16.37 27.62
N THR A 111 -23.38 -16.39 27.57
CA THR A 111 -24.18 -17.35 28.32
C THR A 111 -23.94 -18.73 27.73
N VAL A 112 -23.20 -19.56 28.45
CA VAL A 112 -23.06 -20.99 28.12
C VAL A 112 -24.41 -21.64 28.46
N ARG A 113 -25.13 -22.06 27.42
CA ARG A 113 -26.31 -22.95 27.54
C ARG A 113 -25.86 -24.40 27.57
#